data_AF-A0A8K0U252-F1
#
_entry.id   AF-A0A8K0U252-F1
#
_cell.length_a   1.000
_cell.length_b   1.000
_cell.length_c   1.000
_cell.angle_alpha   90.00
_cell.angle_beta   90.00
_cell.angle_gamma   90.00
#
_symmetry.space_group_name_H-M   'P 1'
#
loop_
_entity.id
_entity.type
_entity.pdbx_description
1 polymer ?
#
loop_
_entity_poly.entity_id
_entity_poly.type
_entity_poly.pdbx_seq_one_letter_code
_entity_poly.pdbx_strand_id
1 'polypeptide(L)'
;MKLMLRPEWRLWPASTFLGVLDLKTGVTIALLFTLFNKVAGIYGLISVLTGAGGSFAQLSLYLYSLLGLVALGWGLKAVKEENAQHTLYFAHLFFVDHILSTAWTLFFAVAWWLYTPHDGRRQANSPAQEAIREGAGVNHTLTDAQLAAAANILWHEEKGTAVLVITVSWLSKVYFALLLYSYASHLRKGSYNSIRHWRPHSSAPAGYDPALMEEDEDNEEFYIPSLRTHHPNSTSSHLPDFVSVPGRHERQSLGKVTIPVQNKGEVLFEANDR
;
A
#
# COMPACT_ATOMS: atom_id res chain seq x y z
N MET A 1 29.46 44.10 -8.40
CA MET A 1 28.18 43.51 -7.99
C MET A 1 28.14 42.08 -8.48
N LYS A 2 28.20 41.09 -7.59
CA LYS A 2 28.22 39.67 -7.95
C LYS A 2 26.78 39.18 -7.84
N LEU A 3 26.08 39.08 -8.98
CA LEU A 3 24.77 38.45 -9.07
C LEU A 3 24.96 36.96 -8.79
N MET A 4 24.84 36.57 -7.53
CA MET A 4 24.67 35.16 -7.17
C MET A 4 23.22 34.80 -7.49
N LEU A 5 22.99 34.31 -8.71
CA LEU A 5 21.78 33.56 -9.03
C LEU A 5 21.75 32.36 -8.07
N ARG A 6 20.94 32.47 -7.02
CA ARG A 6 20.65 31.32 -6.15
C ARG A 6 19.98 30.29 -7.07
N PRO A 7 20.48 29.05 -7.17
CA PRO A 7 19.80 28.02 -7.93
C PRO A 7 18.50 27.71 -7.19
N GLU A 8 17.42 28.34 -7.62
CA GLU A 8 16.06 28.10 -7.17
C GLU A 8 15.51 26.83 -7.83
N TRP A 9 16.27 25.73 -7.72
CA TRP A 9 15.69 24.39 -7.77
C TRP A 9 14.88 24.18 -6.49
N ARG A 10 13.84 25.00 -6.29
CA ARG A 10 12.75 24.68 -5.38
C ARG A 10 11.99 23.57 -6.10
N LEU A 11 12.44 22.33 -5.90
CA LEU A 11 11.50 21.20 -5.90
C LEU A 11 10.51 21.53 -4.79
N TRP A 12 9.46 22.28 -5.15
CA TRP A 12 8.42 22.62 -4.22
C TRP A 12 7.86 21.29 -3.73
N PRO A 13 7.75 21.09 -2.40
CA PRO A 13 7.18 19.86 -1.88
C PRO A 13 5.78 19.68 -2.48
N ALA A 14 5.48 18.47 -2.94
CA ALA A 14 4.17 18.13 -3.46
C ALA A 14 3.12 18.44 -2.39
N SER A 15 2.11 19.21 -2.77
CA SER A 15 1.03 19.62 -1.86
C SER A 15 -0.16 18.65 -1.88
N THR A 16 -0.26 17.81 -2.91
CA THR A 16 -1.32 16.81 -3.07
C THR A 16 -0.76 15.50 -3.60
N PHE A 17 -1.51 14.41 -3.39
CA PHE A 17 -1.23 13.11 -3.96
C PHE A 17 -1.98 12.95 -5.29
N LEU A 18 -1.23 12.68 -6.36
CA LEU A 18 -1.71 12.60 -7.75
C LEU A 18 -2.55 13.82 -8.19
N GLY A 19 -2.38 14.98 -7.56
CA GLY A 19 -3.17 16.18 -7.87
C GLY A 19 -4.57 16.22 -7.27
N VAL A 20 -5.04 15.13 -6.64
CA VAL A 20 -6.46 14.98 -6.23
C VAL A 20 -6.63 14.72 -4.74
N LEU A 21 -5.80 13.86 -4.15
CA LEU A 21 -5.96 13.45 -2.76
C LEU A 21 -5.10 14.31 -1.82
N ASP A 22 -5.54 14.42 -0.57
CA ASP A 22 -4.76 15.07 0.49
C ASP A 22 -3.40 14.38 0.69
N LEU A 23 -2.41 15.18 1.05
CA LEU A 23 -1.01 14.74 1.15
C LEU A 23 -0.83 13.65 2.21
N LYS A 24 -1.48 13.76 3.38
CA LYS A 24 -1.38 12.73 4.43
C LYS A 24 -2.04 11.42 4.02
N THR A 25 -3.17 11.50 3.32
CA THR A 25 -3.83 10.33 2.72
C THR A 25 -2.90 9.65 1.72
N GLY A 26 -2.27 10.41 0.82
CA GLY A 26 -1.29 9.88 -0.13
C GLY A 26 -0.08 9.20 0.53
N VAL A 27 0.48 9.83 1.57
CA VAL A 27 1.57 9.21 2.35
C VAL A 27 1.09 7.92 3.01
N THR A 28 -0.11 7.90 3.59
CA THR A 28 -0.66 6.69 4.21
C THR A 28 -0.84 5.57 3.18
N ILE A 29 -1.35 5.87 1.98
CA ILE A 29 -1.44 4.91 0.87
C ILE A 29 -0.05 4.36 0.51
N ALA A 30 0.96 5.22 0.38
CA ALA A 30 2.33 4.80 0.11
C ALA A 30 2.90 3.86 1.20
N LEU A 31 2.61 4.15 2.47
CA LEU A 31 3.00 3.28 3.59
C LEU A 31 2.26 1.94 3.56
N LEU A 32 0.99 1.91 3.15
CA LEU A 32 0.23 0.66 2.99
C LEU A 32 0.80 -0.22 1.88
N PHE A 33 1.15 0.36 0.72
CA PHE A 33 1.87 -0.40 -0.33
C PHE A 33 3.18 -0.97 0.19
N THR A 34 3.89 -0.19 1.01
CA THR A 34 5.14 -0.62 1.63
C THR A 34 4.90 -1.75 2.62
N LEU A 35 3.82 -1.67 3.41
CA LEU A 35 3.41 -2.73 4.33
C LEU A 35 3.18 -4.05 3.60
N PHE A 36 2.37 -4.03 2.54
CA PHE A 36 2.11 -5.22 1.73
C PHE A 36 3.41 -5.83 1.18
N ASN A 37 4.32 -4.99 0.67
CA ASN A 37 5.61 -5.45 0.18
C ASN A 37 6.46 -6.12 1.28
N LYS A 38 6.52 -5.54 2.49
CA LYS A 38 7.30 -6.14 3.60
C LYS A 38 6.66 -7.42 4.15
N VAL A 39 5.33 -7.46 4.23
CA VAL A 39 4.59 -8.65 4.65
C VAL A 39 4.77 -9.80 3.67
N ALA A 40 4.78 -9.54 2.36
CA ALA A 40 5.11 -10.55 1.35
C ALA A 40 6.51 -11.17 1.59
N GLY A 41 7.49 -10.36 2.00
CA GLY A 41 8.81 -10.85 2.42
C GLY A 41 8.76 -11.79 3.63
N ILE A 42 7.87 -11.53 4.60
CA ILE A 42 7.68 -12.42 5.77
C ILE A 42 7.08 -13.76 5.35
N TYR A 43 6.10 -13.77 4.46
CA TYR A 43 5.58 -15.01 3.89
C TYR A 43 6.68 -15.78 3.13
N GLY A 44 7.55 -15.08 2.40
CA GLY A 44 8.74 -15.67 1.79
C GLY A 44 9.67 -16.32 2.82
N LEU A 45 9.90 -15.65 3.97
CA LEU A 45 10.70 -16.20 5.07
C LEU A 45 10.11 -17.51 5.59
N ILE A 46 8.81 -17.50 5.89
CA ILE A 46 8.09 -18.69 6.37
C ILE A 46 8.24 -19.82 5.38
N SER A 47 8.07 -19.56 4.08
CA SER A 47 8.24 -20.54 3.02
C SER A 47 9.63 -21.21 3.07
N VAL A 48 10.71 -20.41 3.15
CA VAL A 48 12.08 -20.94 3.24
C VAL A 48 12.25 -21.79 4.51
N LEU A 49 11.77 -21.31 5.65
CA LEU A 49 11.88 -22.03 6.93
C LEU A 49 11.05 -23.33 6.97
N THR A 50 9.94 -23.39 6.24
CA THR A 50 9.11 -24.59 6.12
C THR A 50 9.62 -25.61 5.11
N GLY A 51 10.79 -25.38 4.50
CA GLY A 51 11.45 -26.35 3.62
C GLY A 51 11.06 -26.22 2.14
N ALA A 52 10.52 -25.07 1.71
CA ALA A 52 10.28 -24.78 0.29
C ALA A 52 11.58 -24.62 -0.54
N GLY A 53 12.75 -24.70 0.11
CA GLY A 53 14.02 -24.33 -0.49
C GLY A 53 14.18 -22.81 -0.56
N GLY A 54 15.41 -22.37 -0.81
CA GLY A 54 15.73 -20.96 -0.96
C GLY A 54 17.22 -20.70 -1.00
N SER A 55 17.63 -19.71 -1.79
CA SER A 55 19.00 -19.22 -1.82
C SER A 55 19.30 -18.34 -0.60
N PHE A 56 20.59 -18.21 -0.25
CA PHE A 56 21.05 -17.24 0.75
C PHE A 56 20.59 -15.81 0.42
N ALA A 57 20.56 -15.45 -0.86
CA ALA A 57 20.04 -14.17 -1.34
C ALA A 57 18.57 -13.95 -0.93
N GLN A 58 17.71 -14.93 -1.18
CA GLN A 58 16.29 -14.87 -0.79
C GLN A 58 16.14 -14.75 0.74
N LEU A 59 16.87 -15.56 1.51
CA LEU A 59 16.84 -15.49 2.97
C LEU A 59 17.24 -14.10 3.48
N SER A 60 18.31 -13.53 2.94
CA SER A 60 18.79 -12.20 3.34
C SER A 60 17.77 -11.10 3.05
N LEU A 61 17.07 -11.17 1.91
CA LEU A 61 16.03 -10.21 1.52
C LEU A 61 14.79 -10.31 2.43
N TYR A 62 14.43 -11.53 2.83
CA TYR A 62 13.32 -11.76 3.74
C TYR A 62 13.63 -11.30 5.16
N LEU A 63 14.83 -11.55 5.67
CA LEU A 63 15.30 -11.00 6.96
C LEU A 63 15.35 -9.48 6.95
N TYR A 64 15.85 -8.90 5.85
CA TYR A 64 15.84 -7.45 5.63
C TYR A 64 14.41 -6.87 5.67
N SER A 65 13.42 -7.59 5.13
CA SER A 65 12.02 -7.15 5.16
C SER A 65 11.45 -7.08 6.58
N LEU A 66 11.94 -7.90 7.51
CA LEU A 66 11.55 -7.84 8.93
C LEU A 66 12.03 -6.55 9.60
N LEU A 67 13.28 -6.15 9.34
CA LEU A 67 13.81 -4.86 9.81
C LEU A 67 13.03 -3.69 9.20
N GLY A 68 12.68 -3.80 7.92
CA GLY A 68 11.83 -2.84 7.23
C GLY A 68 10.44 -2.69 7.88
N LEU A 69 9.87 -3.77 8.43
CA LEU A 69 8.57 -3.72 9.11
C LEU A 69 8.63 -2.92 10.43
N VAL A 70 9.72 -3.06 11.19
CA VAL A 70 9.94 -2.27 12.41
C VAL A 70 10.06 -0.79 12.08
N ALA A 71 10.86 -0.46 11.06
CA ALA A 71 10.99 0.92 10.57
C ALA A 71 9.64 1.47 10.09
N LEU A 72 8.84 0.66 9.38
CA LEU A 72 7.52 1.06 8.90
C LEU A 72 6.52 1.31 10.05
N GLY A 73 6.52 0.48 11.09
CA GLY A 73 5.70 0.72 12.28
C GLY A 73 6.03 2.05 12.96
N TRP A 74 7.32 2.37 13.05
CA TRP A 74 7.78 3.67 13.54
C TRP A 74 7.38 4.83 12.62
N GLY A 75 7.53 4.67 11.30
CA GLY A 75 7.12 5.67 10.31
C GLY A 75 5.62 5.95 10.29
N LEU A 76 4.79 4.91 10.41
CA LEU A 76 3.33 5.03 10.53
C LEU A 76 2.95 5.83 11.78
N LYS A 77 3.60 5.55 12.92
CA LYS A 77 3.39 6.31 14.15
C LYS A 77 3.77 7.79 13.96
N ALA A 78 4.96 8.05 13.39
CA ALA A 78 5.44 9.41 13.13
C ALA A 78 4.51 10.23 12.23
N VAL A 79 3.98 9.61 11.16
CA VAL A 79 3.01 10.24 10.25
C VAL A 79 1.66 10.46 10.93
N LYS A 80 1.21 9.52 11.75
CA LYS A 80 -0.06 9.66 12.50
C LYS A 80 0.00 10.82 13.48
N GLU A 81 1.10 10.94 14.21
CA GLU A 81 1.37 11.98 15.20
C GLU A 81 1.76 13.33 14.57
N GLU A 82 1.88 13.40 13.24
CA GLU A 82 2.28 14.61 12.50
C GLU A 82 3.62 15.20 12.96
N ASN A 83 4.51 14.33 13.48
CA ASN A 83 5.81 14.75 13.98
C ASN A 83 6.78 14.97 12.80
N ALA A 84 7.08 16.24 12.51
CA ALA A 84 7.90 16.64 11.38
C ALA A 84 9.30 15.99 11.37
N GLN A 85 9.96 15.92 12.53
CA GLN A 85 11.33 15.42 12.65
C GLN A 85 11.37 13.91 12.44
N HIS A 86 10.50 13.16 13.11
CA HIS A 86 10.44 11.70 12.96
C HIS A 86 10.01 11.30 11.55
N THR A 87 9.05 12.04 10.95
CA THR A 87 8.63 11.82 9.57
C THR A 87 9.78 12.06 8.59
N LEU A 88 10.60 13.09 8.80
CA LEU A 88 11.76 13.36 7.95
C LEU A 88 12.82 12.25 8.07
N TYR A 89 13.14 11.79 9.27
CA TYR A 89 14.07 10.66 9.45
C TYR A 89 13.54 9.39 8.81
N PHE A 90 12.25 9.11 8.96
CA PHE A 90 11.62 7.99 8.28
C PHE A 90 11.67 8.14 6.76
N ALA A 91 11.52 9.34 6.19
CA ALA A 91 11.69 9.57 4.76
C ALA A 91 13.09 9.19 4.26
N HIS A 92 14.14 9.46 5.04
CA HIS A 92 15.50 9.01 4.73
C HIS A 92 15.62 7.49 4.80
N LEU A 93 15.08 6.85 5.84
CA LEU A 93 15.06 5.39 5.94
C LEU A 93 14.33 4.75 4.76
N PHE A 94 13.19 5.32 4.35
CA PHE A 94 12.43 4.88 3.19
C PHE A 94 13.25 5.01 1.89
N PHE A 95 13.98 6.12 1.73
CA PHE A 95 14.83 6.32 0.55
C PHE A 95 16.02 5.35 0.53
N VAL A 96 16.67 5.12 1.66
CA VAL A 96 17.73 4.10 1.80
C VAL A 96 17.16 2.71 1.52
N ASP A 97 15.97 2.40 2.03
CA ASP A 97 15.27 1.15 1.75
C ASP A 97 15.04 0.96 0.25
N HIS A 98 14.69 2.04 -0.45
CA HIS A 98 14.51 2.01 -1.90
C HIS A 98 15.83 1.78 -2.66
N ILE A 99 16.94 2.37 -2.23
CA ILE A 99 18.27 2.12 -2.83
C ILE A 99 18.66 0.64 -2.67
N LEU A 100 18.52 0.10 -1.46
CA LEU A 100 18.82 -1.32 -1.18
C LEU A 100 17.89 -2.25 -1.97
N SER A 101 16.60 -1.91 -2.03
CA SER A 101 15.63 -2.63 -2.86
C SER A 101 15.99 -2.57 -4.34
N THR A 102 16.52 -1.44 -4.83
CA THR A 102 16.97 -1.29 -6.23
C THR A 102 18.14 -2.20 -6.53
N ALA A 103 19.12 -2.30 -5.63
CA ALA A 103 20.23 -3.23 -5.79
C ALA A 103 19.75 -4.69 -5.92
N TRP A 104 18.77 -5.08 -5.09
CA TRP A 104 18.14 -6.40 -5.19
C TRP A 104 17.34 -6.58 -6.48
N THR A 105 16.55 -5.58 -6.89
CA THR A 105 15.80 -5.63 -8.16
C THR A 105 16.74 -5.81 -9.33
N LEU A 106 17.89 -5.11 -9.37
CA LEU A 106 18.89 -5.28 -10.43
C LEU A 106 19.54 -6.67 -10.38
N PHE A 107 19.90 -7.14 -9.20
CA PHE A 107 20.45 -8.49 -9.02
C PHE A 107 19.51 -9.56 -9.57
N PHE A 108 18.23 -9.53 -9.17
CA PHE A 108 17.24 -10.50 -9.64
C PHE A 108 16.88 -10.30 -11.11
N ALA A 109 16.86 -9.06 -11.62
CA ALA A 109 16.63 -8.81 -13.04
C ALA A 109 17.74 -9.45 -13.89
N VAL A 110 19.01 -9.30 -13.49
CA VAL A 110 20.14 -9.95 -14.17
C VAL A 110 20.04 -11.46 -14.07
N ALA A 111 19.81 -12.01 -12.87
CA ALA A 111 19.64 -13.45 -12.66
C ALA A 111 18.51 -14.03 -13.51
N TRP A 112 17.37 -13.34 -13.55
CA TRP A 112 16.19 -13.78 -14.27
C TRP A 112 16.38 -13.65 -15.79
N TRP A 113 16.77 -12.48 -16.30
CA TRP A 113 16.85 -12.27 -17.75
C TRP A 113 18.06 -12.93 -18.43
N LEU A 114 19.21 -13.02 -17.76
CA LEU A 114 20.46 -13.47 -18.41
C LEU A 114 20.85 -14.90 -18.06
N TYR A 115 20.57 -15.35 -16.83
CA TYR A 115 21.07 -16.64 -16.34
C TYR A 115 20.01 -17.72 -16.23
N THR A 116 18.72 -17.37 -16.24
CA THR A 116 17.64 -18.35 -16.13
C THR A 116 17.23 -18.82 -17.54
N PRO A 117 17.23 -20.13 -17.83
CA PRO A 117 16.68 -20.64 -19.08
C PRO A 117 15.15 -20.55 -19.06
N HIS A 118 14.55 -20.07 -20.16
CA HIS A 118 13.10 -19.87 -20.29
C HIS A 118 12.49 -21.00 -21.14
N ASP A 119 12.80 -22.24 -20.76
CA ASP A 119 12.45 -23.45 -21.49
C ASP A 119 11.10 -24.05 -21.08
N GLY A 120 10.38 -23.41 -20.16
CA GLY A 120 9.05 -23.82 -19.70
C GLY A 120 9.06 -25.07 -18.82
N ARG A 121 10.25 -25.57 -18.43
CA ARG A 121 10.36 -26.74 -17.57
C ARG A 121 9.88 -26.41 -16.15
N ARG A 122 9.09 -27.32 -15.58
CA ARG A 122 8.65 -27.22 -14.19
C ARG A 122 9.81 -27.58 -13.26
N GLN A 123 10.39 -26.57 -12.63
CA GLN A 123 11.41 -26.77 -11.60
C GLN A 123 10.72 -27.06 -10.27
N ALA A 124 11.08 -28.16 -9.63
CA ALA A 124 10.69 -28.42 -8.24
C ALA A 124 11.73 -27.80 -7.32
N ASN A 125 11.28 -26.98 -6.37
CA ASN A 125 12.14 -26.28 -5.43
C ASN A 125 12.26 -27.03 -4.08
N SER A 126 11.53 -28.12 -3.90
CA SER A 126 11.61 -28.94 -2.69
C SER A 126 11.41 -30.44 -2.97
N PRO A 127 11.91 -31.34 -2.09
CA PRO A 127 11.68 -32.77 -2.20
C PRO A 127 10.20 -33.15 -2.19
N ALA A 128 9.37 -32.39 -1.48
CA ALA A 128 7.92 -32.58 -1.48
C ALA A 128 7.30 -32.22 -2.83
N GLN A 129 7.77 -31.15 -3.48
CA GLN A 129 7.32 -30.78 -4.83
C GLN A 129 7.78 -31.81 -5.87
N GLU A 130 8.99 -32.35 -5.71
CA GLU A 130 9.50 -33.45 -6.54
C GLU A 130 8.59 -34.69 -6.42
N ALA A 131 8.26 -35.10 -5.20
CA ALA A 131 7.38 -36.24 -4.95
C ALA A 131 5.95 -36.04 -5.49
N ILE A 132 5.41 -34.81 -5.39
CA ILE A 132 4.12 -34.48 -6.01
C ILE A 132 4.22 -34.54 -7.54
N ARG A 133 5.31 -34.05 -8.13
CA ARG A 133 5.53 -34.08 -9.58
C ARG A 133 5.59 -35.52 -10.10
N GLU A 134 6.32 -36.38 -9.41
CA GLU A 134 6.44 -37.81 -9.74
C GLU A 134 5.11 -38.55 -9.54
N GLY A 135 4.38 -38.24 -8.46
CA GLY A 135 3.10 -38.88 -8.14
C GLY A 135 1.91 -38.38 -8.97
N ALA A 136 1.98 -37.19 -9.57
CA ALA A 136 0.87 -36.59 -10.31
C ALA A 136 0.59 -37.25 -11.67
N GLY A 137 1.48 -38.12 -12.18
CA GLY A 137 1.23 -38.91 -13.39
C GLY A 137 0.81 -38.10 -14.62
N VAL A 138 1.25 -36.83 -14.72
CA VAL A 138 0.85 -35.94 -15.81
C VAL A 138 1.56 -36.38 -17.08
N ASN A 139 0.82 -37.01 -18.00
CA ASN A 139 1.33 -37.34 -19.32
C ASN A 139 1.70 -36.05 -20.07
N HIS A 140 2.97 -35.92 -20.44
CA HIS A 140 3.46 -34.81 -21.26
C HIS A 140 2.82 -34.89 -22.65
N THR A 141 1.94 -33.93 -22.98
CA THR A 141 1.32 -33.83 -24.30
C THR A 141 2.26 -33.28 -25.37
N LEU A 142 3.36 -32.63 -24.95
CA LEU A 142 4.37 -32.04 -25.81
C LEU A 142 5.74 -32.65 -25.50
N THR A 143 6.56 -32.84 -26.54
CA THR A 143 7.98 -33.18 -26.36
C THR A 143 8.73 -32.02 -25.71
N ASP A 144 9.83 -32.31 -24.99
CA ASP A 144 10.69 -31.30 -24.37
C ASP A 144 11.13 -30.19 -25.33
N ALA A 145 11.44 -30.56 -26.58
CA ALA A 145 11.85 -29.61 -27.61
C ALA A 145 10.69 -28.68 -28.03
N GLN A 146 9.49 -29.24 -28.18
CA GLN A 146 8.29 -28.44 -28.50
C GLN A 146 7.89 -27.53 -27.34
N LEU A 147 8.01 -28.01 -26.10
CA LEU A 147 7.76 -27.21 -24.91
C LEU A 147 8.72 -26.01 -24.82
N ALA A 148 10.02 -26.26 -25.00
CA ALA A 148 11.03 -25.20 -24.98
C ALA A 148 10.83 -24.18 -26.11
N ALA A 149 10.44 -24.63 -27.30
CA ALA A 149 10.13 -23.72 -28.42
C ALA A 149 8.90 -22.85 -28.11
N ALA A 150 7.81 -23.45 -27.61
CA ALA A 150 6.61 -22.72 -27.21
C ALA A 150 6.88 -21.73 -26.07
N ALA A 151 7.65 -22.15 -25.06
CA ALA A 151 8.02 -21.30 -23.92
C ALA A 151 8.90 -20.10 -24.33
N ASN A 152 9.83 -20.29 -25.28
CA ASN A 152 10.64 -19.20 -25.80
C ASN A 152 9.80 -18.18 -26.58
N ILE A 153 8.83 -18.63 -27.38
CA ILE A 153 7.92 -17.72 -28.08
C ILE A 153 7.19 -16.84 -27.07
N LEU A 154 6.59 -17.47 -26.04
CA LEU A 154 5.87 -16.76 -24.99
C LEU A 154 6.77 -15.79 -24.21
N TRP A 155 7.98 -16.22 -23.84
CA TRP A 155 8.95 -15.37 -23.16
C TRP A 155 9.28 -14.10 -23.96
N HIS A 156 9.48 -14.24 -25.27
CA HIS A 156 9.79 -13.11 -26.13
C HIS A 156 8.63 -12.11 -26.24
N GLU A 157 7.39 -12.59 -26.18
CA GLU A 157 6.18 -11.78 -26.17
C GLU A 157 5.96 -11.06 -24.84
N GLU A 158 6.12 -11.76 -23.71
CA GLU A 158 5.72 -11.25 -22.40
C GLU A 158 6.82 -10.47 -21.65
N LYS A 159 8.10 -10.69 -21.97
CA LYS A 159 9.21 -10.05 -21.23
C LYS A 159 9.15 -8.52 -21.24
N GLY A 160 8.62 -7.92 -22.30
CA GLY A 160 8.45 -6.46 -22.39
C GLY A 160 7.45 -5.94 -21.34
N THR A 161 6.33 -6.64 -21.18
CA THR A 161 5.31 -6.33 -20.16
C THR A 161 5.90 -6.44 -18.76
N ALA A 162 6.70 -7.49 -18.49
CA ALA A 162 7.36 -7.65 -17.20
C ALA A 162 8.31 -6.48 -16.89
N VAL A 163 9.14 -6.06 -17.86
CA VAL A 163 10.04 -4.89 -17.71
C VAL A 163 9.25 -3.61 -17.45
N LEU A 164 8.14 -3.39 -18.16
CA LEU A 164 7.27 -2.23 -17.97
C LEU A 164 6.72 -2.19 -16.55
N VAL A 165 6.14 -3.30 -16.07
CA VAL A 165 5.56 -3.41 -14.73
C VAL A 165 6.62 -3.15 -13.65
N ILE A 166 7.83 -3.72 -13.80
CA ILE A 166 8.94 -3.49 -12.88
C ILE A 166 9.33 -2.01 -12.88
N THR A 167 9.46 -1.39 -14.05
CA THR A 167 9.88 0.02 -14.19
C THR A 167 8.86 0.98 -13.60
N VAL A 168 7.57 0.78 -13.88
CA VAL A 168 6.47 1.58 -13.32
C VAL A 168 6.42 1.44 -11.80
N SER A 169 6.56 0.21 -11.29
CA SER A 169 6.59 -0.05 -9.85
C SER A 169 7.79 0.61 -9.17
N TRP A 170 8.95 0.60 -9.84
CA TRP A 170 10.16 1.26 -9.37
C TRP A 170 10.00 2.77 -9.31
N LEU A 171 9.50 3.40 -10.38
CA LEU A 171 9.21 4.85 -10.44
C LEU A 171 8.17 5.28 -9.39
N SER A 172 7.16 4.44 -9.17
CA SER A 172 6.13 4.71 -8.15
C SER A 172 6.73 4.81 -6.75
N LYS A 173 7.74 3.99 -6.42
CA LYS A 173 8.45 4.08 -5.14
C LYS A 173 9.29 5.35 -5.01
N VAL A 174 9.90 5.82 -6.10
CA VAL A 174 10.58 7.13 -6.12
C VAL A 174 9.58 8.24 -5.80
N TYR A 175 8.40 8.22 -6.42
CA TYR A 175 7.33 9.17 -6.14
C TYR A 175 6.88 9.12 -4.68
N PHE A 176 6.72 7.93 -4.10
CA PHE A 176 6.38 7.76 -2.67
C PHE A 176 7.45 8.34 -1.73
N ALA A 177 8.74 8.18 -2.05
CA ALA A 177 9.81 8.80 -1.28
C ALA A 177 9.71 10.34 -1.33
N LEU A 178 9.48 10.92 -2.52
CA LEU A 178 9.30 12.36 -2.69
C LEU A 178 8.08 12.89 -1.93
N LEU A 179 6.98 12.12 -1.89
CA LEU A 179 5.79 12.46 -1.09
C LEU A 179 6.08 12.50 0.41
N LEU A 180 6.83 11.52 0.93
CA LEU A 180 7.26 11.50 2.34
C LEU A 180 8.11 12.73 2.68
N TYR A 181 9.06 13.08 1.83
CA TYR A 181 9.86 14.31 1.99
C TYR A 181 9.00 15.58 1.91
N SER A 182 8.01 15.59 1.03
CA SER A 182 7.09 16.72 0.86
C SER A 182 6.22 16.91 2.10
N TYR A 183 5.66 15.83 2.62
CA TYR A 183 4.86 15.82 3.84
C TYR A 183 5.68 16.28 5.05
N ALA A 184 6.87 15.72 5.26
CA ALA A 184 7.78 16.17 6.32
C ALA A 184 8.12 17.67 6.21
N SER A 185 8.33 18.15 4.98
CA SER A 185 8.61 19.56 4.72
C SER A 185 7.42 20.46 5.03
N HIS A 186 6.19 20.03 4.72
CA HIS A 186 4.98 20.77 5.02
C HIS A 186 4.67 20.83 6.51
N LEU A 187 4.92 19.73 7.24
CA LEU A 187 4.83 19.68 8.71
C LEU A 187 5.84 20.64 9.36
N ARG A 188 7.12 20.59 8.93
CA ARG A 188 8.16 21.45 9.50
C ARG A 188 7.90 22.95 9.28
N LYS A 189 7.27 23.30 8.17
CA LYS A 189 6.94 24.69 7.82
C LYS A 189 5.63 25.19 8.42
N GLY A 190 4.85 24.33 9.10
CA GLY A 190 3.49 24.65 9.56
C GLY A 190 2.45 24.84 8.45
N SER A 191 2.86 24.81 7.18
CA SER A 191 1.98 24.98 6.01
C SER A 191 1.00 23.82 5.78
N TYR A 192 1.18 22.69 6.47
CA TYR A 192 0.35 21.50 6.27
C TYR A 192 -1.14 21.78 6.53
N ASN A 193 -1.46 22.54 7.58
CA ASN A 193 -2.85 22.92 7.88
C ASN A 193 -3.48 23.71 6.71
N SER A 194 -2.77 24.64 6.08
CA SER A 194 -3.31 25.42 4.95
C SER A 194 -3.66 24.57 3.71
N ILE A 195 -3.00 23.42 3.53
CA ILE A 195 -3.17 22.55 2.37
C ILE A 195 -4.24 21.47 2.63
N ARG A 196 -4.38 21.03 3.89
CA ARG A 196 -5.43 20.09 4.31
C ARG A 196 -6.85 20.62 4.00
N HIS A 197 -7.03 21.94 3.95
CA HIS A 197 -8.33 22.60 3.76
C HIS A 197 -8.73 22.79 2.30
N TRP A 198 -7.98 22.22 1.34
CA TRP A 198 -8.42 22.15 -0.05
C TRP A 198 -9.62 21.20 -0.18
N ARG A 199 -10.80 21.70 0.20
CA ARG A 199 -12.07 21.13 -0.28
C ARG A 199 -12.11 21.45 -1.77
N PRO A 200 -12.32 20.47 -2.67
CA PRO A 200 -12.79 20.83 -4.01
C PRO A 200 -14.03 21.70 -3.78
N HIS A 201 -14.06 22.87 -4.39
CA HIS A 201 -15.18 23.79 -4.32
C HIS A 201 -16.41 23.05 -4.86
N SER A 202 -17.14 22.35 -4.00
CA SER A 202 -18.47 21.88 -4.28
C SER A 202 -19.24 23.17 -4.50
N SER A 203 -19.56 23.45 -5.76
CA SER A 203 -20.54 24.45 -6.14
C SER A 203 -21.85 24.05 -5.48
N ALA A 204 -22.03 24.42 -4.22
CA ALA A 204 -23.34 24.47 -3.60
C ALA A 204 -24.15 25.44 -4.46
N PRO A 205 -25.34 25.04 -4.95
CA PRO A 205 -26.21 25.99 -5.63
C PRO A 205 -26.45 27.15 -4.66
N ALA A 206 -26.21 28.37 -5.13
CA ALA A 206 -26.47 29.59 -4.38
C ALA A 206 -27.91 29.54 -3.83
N GLY A 207 -28.07 29.30 -2.52
CA GLY A 207 -29.40 29.19 -1.93
C GLY A 207 -29.53 28.44 -0.60
N TYR A 208 -28.50 27.82 -0.03
CA TYR A 208 -28.60 27.27 1.32
C TYR A 208 -27.46 27.75 2.21
N ASP A 209 -27.82 28.68 3.08
CA ASP A 209 -27.06 29.15 4.24
C ASP A 209 -27.26 28.15 5.39
N PRO A 210 -26.24 27.39 5.83
CA PRO A 210 -26.31 26.69 7.09
C PRO A 210 -25.92 27.66 8.21
N ALA A 211 -26.84 28.57 8.55
CA ALA A 211 -26.84 29.14 9.89
C ALA A 211 -26.96 27.98 10.89
N LEU A 212 -26.09 27.96 11.91
CA LEU A 212 -25.84 26.90 12.91
C LEU A 212 -24.69 25.95 12.53
N MET A 213 -23.44 26.41 12.70
CA MET A 213 -22.39 25.78 13.54
C MET A 213 -21.15 26.69 13.58
N GLU A 214 -21.32 27.89 14.12
CA GLU A 214 -20.22 28.71 14.65
C GLU A 214 -20.67 29.19 16.04
N GLU A 215 -20.23 28.49 17.07
CA GLU A 215 -20.05 28.97 18.44
C GLU A 215 -19.47 27.79 19.22
N ASP A 216 -18.14 27.79 19.41
CA ASP A 216 -17.40 27.26 20.57
C ASP A 216 -15.92 27.03 20.19
N GLU A 217 -15.20 28.10 19.88
CA GLU A 217 -13.74 28.10 19.90
C GLU A 217 -13.32 29.49 20.38
N ASP A 218 -13.21 29.65 21.72
CA ASP A 218 -12.46 30.70 22.42
C ASP A 218 -12.89 30.66 23.91
N ASN A 219 -12.26 29.88 24.80
CA ASN A 219 -12.32 30.07 26.28
C ASN A 219 -11.44 29.11 27.13
N GLU A 220 -10.22 28.72 26.70
CA GLU A 220 -9.31 27.89 27.53
C GLU A 220 -7.91 28.51 27.72
N GLU A 221 -7.83 29.83 27.95
CA GLU A 221 -6.55 30.46 28.36
C GLU A 221 -6.76 31.66 29.31
N PHE A 222 -7.11 31.41 30.58
CA PHE A 222 -6.61 32.22 31.72
C PHE A 222 -7.00 31.61 33.09
N TYR A 223 -6.11 30.84 33.69
CA TYR A 223 -6.23 30.42 35.10
C TYR A 223 -5.69 31.55 36.00
N ILE A 224 -6.54 32.45 36.50
CA ILE A 224 -6.28 33.23 37.73
C ILE A 224 -7.55 33.30 38.60
N PRO A 225 -7.48 32.90 39.89
CA PRO A 225 -8.61 32.88 40.79
C PRO A 225 -8.75 34.20 41.56
N SER A 226 -9.94 34.82 41.51
CA SER A 226 -10.35 35.83 42.50
C SER A 226 -11.85 35.85 42.75
N LEU A 227 -12.20 35.42 43.96
CA LEU A 227 -13.36 35.71 44.81
C LEU A 227 -14.31 36.83 44.32
N ARG A 228 -15.65 36.60 44.38
CA ARG A 228 -16.61 37.29 45.29
C ARG A 228 -18.10 37.10 44.91
N THR A 229 -18.75 36.16 45.62
CA THR A 229 -20.05 36.18 46.33
C THR A 229 -21.40 36.72 45.77
N HIS A 230 -22.44 35.89 46.06
CA HIS A 230 -23.90 36.11 46.34
C HIS A 230 -24.91 36.08 45.15
N HIS A 231 -25.71 35.00 44.95
CA HIS A 231 -26.96 34.49 45.60
C HIS A 231 -28.28 35.12 45.03
N PRO A 232 -29.50 34.52 45.12
CA PRO A 232 -30.02 33.22 44.63
C PRO A 232 -31.49 33.24 44.08
N ASN A 233 -32.06 32.03 43.90
CA ASN A 233 -33.48 31.62 43.92
C ASN A 233 -34.26 31.56 42.61
N SER A 234 -34.64 30.34 42.18
CA SER A 234 -35.99 29.76 42.34
C SER A 234 -36.10 28.42 41.56
N THR A 235 -36.15 27.26 42.22
CA THR A 235 -37.34 26.40 42.53
C THR A 235 -37.92 25.55 41.38
N SER A 236 -37.84 24.20 41.57
CA SER A 236 -38.83 23.13 41.26
C SER A 236 -39.30 22.92 39.80
N SER A 237 -39.65 21.75 39.27
CA SER A 237 -39.69 20.33 39.68
C SER A 237 -40.24 19.54 38.48
N HIS A 238 -39.87 18.26 38.34
CA HIS A 238 -40.67 17.11 37.83
C HIS A 238 -39.89 16.16 36.91
N LEU A 239 -39.46 15.05 37.52
CA LEU A 239 -39.43 13.70 36.96
C LEU A 239 -40.79 13.02 37.30
N PRO A 240 -41.22 12.03 36.51
CA PRO A 240 -41.06 10.65 36.97
C PRO A 240 -40.69 9.63 35.87
N ASP A 241 -39.61 8.90 36.15
CA ASP A 241 -39.47 7.44 36.35
C ASP A 241 -40.30 6.32 35.65
N PHE A 242 -39.55 5.24 35.38
CA PHE A 242 -39.83 3.79 35.28
C PHE A 242 -40.51 3.11 34.04
N VAL A 243 -39.64 2.37 33.30
CA VAL A 243 -39.66 0.92 32.96
C VAL A 243 -40.74 0.32 32.03
N SER A 244 -40.29 -0.31 30.94
CA SER A 244 -40.42 -1.77 30.65
C SER A 244 -39.96 -2.15 29.22
N VAL A 245 -39.12 -3.19 29.12
CA VAL A 245 -38.80 -3.98 27.91
C VAL A 245 -39.43 -5.37 28.12
N PRO A 246 -40.07 -5.98 27.10
CA PRO A 246 -39.48 -7.20 26.52
C PRO A 246 -39.82 -7.44 25.03
N GLY A 247 -39.02 -8.27 24.36
CA GLY A 247 -39.54 -9.11 23.26
C GLY A 247 -38.64 -9.25 22.03
N ARG A 248 -38.32 -10.50 21.72
CA ARG A 248 -37.34 -11.02 20.74
C ARG A 248 -38.09 -11.70 19.59
N HIS A 249 -37.73 -11.45 18.33
CA HIS A 249 -37.95 -12.28 17.12
C HIS A 249 -36.99 -11.77 16.03
N GLU A 250 -36.41 -12.49 15.07
CA GLU A 250 -36.25 -13.91 14.75
C GLU A 250 -35.24 -13.92 13.58
N ARG A 251 -34.37 -14.94 13.50
CA ARG A 251 -33.38 -15.11 12.42
C ARG A 251 -34.06 -15.65 11.15
N GLN A 252 -33.87 -14.99 10.01
CA GLN A 252 -34.11 -15.62 8.70
C GLN A 252 -32.81 -15.78 7.89
N SER A 253 -32.66 -17.02 7.44
CA SER A 253 -31.61 -17.59 6.59
C SER A 253 -31.78 -17.13 5.14
N LEU A 254 -30.68 -16.78 4.47
CA LEU A 254 -30.67 -16.39 3.06
C LEU A 254 -29.63 -17.18 2.26
N GLY A 255 -30.15 -18.10 1.45
CA GLY A 255 -29.81 -18.24 0.03
C GLY A 255 -28.44 -18.77 -0.38
N LYS A 256 -28.38 -20.07 -0.70
CA LYS A 256 -27.35 -20.67 -1.56
C LYS A 256 -27.32 -19.98 -2.93
N VAL A 257 -26.14 -19.58 -3.39
CA VAL A 257 -25.86 -19.13 -4.76
C VAL A 257 -25.30 -20.31 -5.55
N THR A 258 -25.97 -20.68 -6.65
CA THR A 258 -25.51 -21.71 -7.61
C THR A 258 -25.01 -21.00 -8.87
N ILE A 259 -23.78 -21.28 -9.28
CA ILE A 259 -23.15 -20.73 -10.49
C ILE A 259 -23.33 -21.75 -11.63
N PRO A 260 -23.93 -21.37 -12.78
CA PRO A 260 -23.96 -22.25 -13.96
C PRO A 260 -22.63 -22.18 -14.73
N VAL A 261 -22.01 -23.34 -14.93
CA VAL A 261 -20.84 -23.56 -15.79
C VAL A 261 -21.31 -23.54 -17.25
N GLN A 262 -20.79 -22.60 -18.05
CA GLN A 262 -21.06 -22.54 -19.48
C GLN A 262 -19.96 -23.26 -20.27
N ASN A 263 -20.33 -24.39 -20.87
CA ASN A 263 -19.51 -25.23 -21.72
C ASN A 263 -19.64 -24.77 -23.19
N LYS A 264 -18.57 -24.21 -23.78
CA LYS A 264 -18.35 -23.97 -25.23
C LYS A 264 -16.84 -23.81 -25.41
N GLY A 265 -16.13 -24.43 -26.34
CA GLY A 265 -16.46 -25.28 -27.46
C GLY A 265 -15.16 -25.87 -28.03
N GLU A 266 -15.34 -26.96 -28.73
CA GLU A 266 -14.38 -27.89 -29.33
C GLU A 266 -13.49 -27.22 -30.40
N VAL A 267 -12.17 -27.47 -30.34
CA VAL A 267 -11.22 -27.03 -31.38
C VAL A 267 -10.97 -28.22 -32.31
N LEU A 268 -11.52 -28.13 -33.52
CA LEU A 268 -11.37 -29.11 -34.60
C LEU A 268 -9.96 -28.98 -35.21
N PHE A 269 -9.14 -30.02 -35.12
CA PHE A 269 -7.89 -30.12 -35.88
C PHE A 269 -8.19 -30.71 -37.26
N GLU A 270 -8.09 -29.88 -38.30
CA GLU A 270 -8.09 -30.33 -39.69
C GLU A 270 -6.67 -30.77 -40.06
N ALA A 271 -6.48 -32.08 -40.21
CA ALA A 271 -5.27 -32.67 -40.76
C ALA A 271 -5.29 -32.50 -42.29
N ASN A 272 -4.34 -31.74 -42.82
CA ASN A 272 -4.12 -31.70 -44.26
C ASN A 272 -2.90 -32.55 -44.60
N ASP A 273 -3.17 -33.76 -45.12
CA ASP A 273 -2.22 -34.58 -45.85
C ASP A 273 -1.89 -33.90 -47.20
N ARG A 274 -0.61 -33.63 -47.44
CA ARG A 274 0.06 -33.67 -48.75
C ARG A 274 1.56 -33.57 -48.61
#